data_AF-A0A6I3N755-F1
#
_entry.id   AF-A0A6I3N755-F1
#
_cell.length_a   1.000
_cell.length_b   1.000
_cell.length_c   1.000
_cell.angle_alpha   90.00
_cell.angle_beta   90.00
_cell.angle_gamma   90.00
#
_symmetry.space_group_name_H-M   'P 1'
#
loop_
_entity.id
_entity.type
_entity.pdbx_description
1 polymer ?
#
loop_
_entity_poly.entity_id
_entity_poly.type
_entity_poly.pdbx_seq_one_letter_code
_entity_poly.pdbx_strand_id
1 'polypeptide(L)' 'MMSEKIIRAVAGTLILTSIILSLTVSLKWLWLGGFVGFNLLQSSFTGFCPLEYFLKKGK' A
#
# COMPACT_ATOMS: atom_id res chain seq x y z
N MET A 1 9.66 12.26 -8.09
CA MET A 1 10.49 12.31 -6.85
C MET A 1 9.65 12.57 -5.59
N MET A 2 8.75 13.57 -5.54
CA MET A 2 7.88 13.75 -4.35
C MET A 2 6.78 12.68 -4.22
N SER A 3 6.19 12.25 -5.32
CA SER A 3 5.09 11.27 -5.35
C SER A 3 5.49 9.92 -4.75
N GLU A 4 6.63 9.35 -5.15
CA GLU A 4 7.17 8.09 -4.62
C GLU A 4 7.33 8.06 -3.09
N LYS A 5 7.73 9.18 -2.47
CA LYS A 5 7.86 9.28 -1.00
C LYS A 5 6.50 9.26 -0.32
N ILE A 6 5.52 9.96 -0.89
CA ILE A 6 4.13 9.99 -0.40
C ILE A 6 3.51 8.61 -0.55
N ILE A 7 3.71 7.95 -1.69
CA ILE A 7 3.21 6.59 -1.96
C ILE A 7 3.76 5.58 -0.95
N ARG A 8 5.08 5.61 -0.69
CA ARG A 8 5.70 4.75 0.34
C ARG A 8 5.16 5.04 1.74
N ALA A 9 4.93 6.31 2.08
CA ALA A 9 4.38 6.68 3.37
C ALA A 9 2.93 6.19 3.55
N VAL A 10 2.08 6.39 2.54
CA VAL A 10 0.66 5.96 2.53
C VAL A 10 0.54 4.44 2.53
N ALA A 11 1.38 3.75 1.77
CA ALA A 11 1.44 2.31 1.77
C ALA A 11 1.85 1.74 3.13
N GLY A 12 2.87 2.35 3.76
CA GLY A 12 3.33 1.95 5.08
C GLY A 12 2.25 2.11 6.15
N THR A 13 1.52 3.23 6.16
CA THR A 13 0.40 3.43 7.09
C THR A 13 -0.73 2.45 6.85
N LEU A 14 -1.11 2.18 5.60
CA LEU A 14 -2.13 1.17 5.27
C LEU A 14 -1.75 -0.22 5.79
N ILE A 15 -0.51 -0.64 5.63
CA ILE A 15 -0.02 -1.94 6.14
C ILE A 15 -0.06 -1.96 7.67
N LEU A 16 0.41 -0.90 8.33
CA LEU A 16 0.39 -0.80 9.80
C LEU A 16 -1.05 -0.87 10.34
N THR A 17 -1.97 -0.12 9.73
CA THR A 17 -3.39 -0.15 10.08
C THR A 17 -3.98 -1.54 9.85
N SER A 18 -3.62 -2.22 8.76
CA SER A 18 -4.07 -3.58 8.49
C SER A 18 -3.60 -4.58 9.54
N ILE A 19 -2.37 -4.44 10.04
CA ILE A 19 -1.82 -5.29 11.11
C ILE A 19 -2.56 -5.04 12.43
N ILE A 20 -2.74 -3.77 12.82
CA ILE A 20 -3.46 -3.40 14.04
C ILE A 20 -4.88 -3.98 14.01
N LEU A 21 -5.57 -3.83 12.88
CA LEU A 21 -6.93 -4.31 12.74
C LEU A 21 -7.02 -5.84 12.66
N SER A 22 -5.96 -6.48 12.16
CA SER A 22 -5.85 -7.94 12.18
C SER A 22 -5.70 -8.53 13.58
N LEU A 23 -5.10 -7.77 14.51
CA LEU A 23 -4.97 -8.16 15.91
C LEU A 23 -6.25 -7.90 16.71
N THR A 24 -7.00 -6.84 16.38
CA THR A 24 -8.19 -6.44 17.14
C THR A 24 -9.50 -7.04 16.64
N VAL A 25 -9.62 -7.35 15.34
CA VAL A 25 -10.85 -7.87 14.74
C VAL A 25 -10.71 -9.33 14.32
N SER A 26 -9.81 -9.64 13.40
CA SER A 26 -9.62 -11.01 12.90
C SER A 26 -8.38 -11.13 12.01
N LEU A 27 -7.71 -12.28 12.08
CA LEU A 27 -6.49 -12.59 11.31
C LEU A 27 -6.64 -12.44 9.78
N LYS A 28 -7.88 -12.47 9.28
CA LYS A 28 -8.22 -12.27 7.85
C LYS A 28 -7.82 -10.89 7.33
N TRP A 29 -7.64 -9.88 8.19
CA TRP A 29 -7.20 -8.54 7.79
C TRP A 29 -5.73 -8.50 7.34
N LEU A 30 -4.91 -9.50 7.64
CA LEU A 30 -3.57 -9.63 7.06
C LEU A 30 -3.60 -9.82 5.54
N TRP A 31 -4.68 -10.36 4.98
CA TRP A 31 -4.81 -10.51 3.53
C TRP A 31 -4.86 -9.16 2.82
N LEU A 32 -5.51 -8.16 3.41
CA LEU A 32 -5.52 -6.78 2.90
C LEU A 32 -4.13 -6.16 2.92
N GLY A 33 -3.43 -6.24 4.05
CA GLY A 33 -2.05 -5.74 4.18
C GLY A 33 -1.08 -6.46 3.26
N GLY A 34 -1.23 -7.78 3.10
CA GLY A 34 -0.46 -8.60 2.17
C GLY A 34 -0.71 -8.26 0.71
N PHE A 35 -1.97 -8.01 0.32
CA PHE A 35 -2.33 -7.59 -1.04
C PHE A 35 -1.73 -6.22 -1.39
N VAL A 36 -1.82 -5.25 -0.48
CA VAL A 36 -1.20 -3.93 -0.62
C VAL A 36 0.33 -4.06 -0.70
N GLY A 37 0.93 -4.85 0.19
CA GLY A 37 2.37 -5.11 0.20
C GLY A 37 2.87 -5.78 -1.07
N PHE A 38 2.15 -6.77 -1.60
CA PHE A 38 2.47 -7.45 -2.86
C PHE A 38 2.43 -6.49 -4.04
N ASN A 39 1.42 -5.61 -4.11
CA ASN A 39 1.33 -4.56 -5.12
C ASN A 39 2.52 -3.58 -5.05
N LEU A 40 2.95 -3.21 -3.84
CA LEU A 40 4.16 -2.38 -3.68
C LEU A 40 5.43 -3.11 -4.11
N LEU A 41 5.55 -4.39 -3.77
CA LEU A 41 6.71 -5.20 -4.13
C LEU A 41 6.82 -5.34 -5.65
N GLN A 42 5.69 -5.62 -6.31
CA GLN A 42 5.58 -5.61 -7.77
C GLN A 42 5.95 -4.23 -8.34
N SER A 43 5.44 -3.14 -7.76
CA SER A 43 5.77 -1.78 -8.19
C SER A 43 7.26 -1.45 -8.06
N SER A 44 7.94 -1.98 -7.04
CA SER A 44 9.38 -1.80 -6.87
C SER A 44 10.21 -2.50 -7.95
N PHE A 45 9.69 -3.58 -8.55
CA PHE A 45 10.35 -4.30 -9.65
C PHE A 45 9.93 -3.82 -11.05
N THR A 46 8.67 -3.44 -11.23
CA THR A 46 8.10 -3.07 -12.54
C THR A 46 7.98 -1.56 -12.76
N GLY A 47 8.16 -0.75 -11.71
CA GLY A 47 7.94 0.70 -11.76
C GLY A 47 6.47 1.09 -11.96
N PHE A 48 5.55 0.12 -11.95
CA PHE A 48 4.13 0.34 -12.19
C PHE A 48 3.39 0.44 -10.87
N CYS A 49 3.28 1.65 -10.32
CA CYS A 49 2.51 1.88 -9.09
C CYS A 49 1.07 2.32 -9.45
N PRO A 50 0.04 1.46 -9.28
CA PRO A 50 -1.35 1.88 -9.52
C PRO A 50 -1.77 3.04 -8.61
N LEU A 51 -1.14 3.18 -7.44
CA LEU A 51 -1.34 4.32 -6.54
C LEU A 51 -0.83 5.63 -7.15
N GLU A 52 0.31 5.60 -7.86
CA GLU A 52 0.83 6.76 -8.58
C GLU A 52 -0.08 7.13 -9.76
N TYR A 53 -0.61 6.12 -10.47
CA TYR A 53 -1.59 6.34 -11.54
C TYR A 53 -2.88 6.98 -11.02
N PHE A 54 -3.42 6.52 -9.88
CA PHE A 54 -4.59 7.13 -9.25
C PHE A 54 -4.32 8.56 -8.77
N LEU A 55 -3.17 8.81 -8.14
CA LEU A 55 -2.79 10.15 -7.67
C LEU A 55 -2.54 11.13 -8.82
N LYS A 56 -1.98 10.64 -9.93
CA LYS A 56 -1.72 11.42 -11.16
C LYS A 56 -2.97 11.63 -12.01
N LYS A 57 -3.98 10.76 -11.89
CA LYS A 57 -5.29 10.88 -12.55
C LYS A 57 -6.29 11.74 -11.77
N GLY A 58 -6.03 12.01 -10.49
CA GLY A 58 -6.81 12.94 -9.65
C GLY A 58 -6.41 14.42 -9.80
N LYS A 59 -5.46 14.74 -10.68
CA LYS A 59 -5.15 16.08 -11.18
C LYS A 59 -5.44 16.15 -12.68
#